data_AF-A0A9D1XA49-F1
#
_entry.id   AF-A0A9D1XA49-F1
#
_cell.length_a   1.000
_cell.length_b   1.000
_cell.length_c   1.000
_cell.angle_alpha   90.00
_cell.angle_beta   90.00
_cell.angle_gamma   90.00
#
_symmetry.space_group_name_H-M   'P 1'
#
loop_
_entity.id
_entity.type
_entity.pdbx_description
1 polymer ?
#
loop_
_entity_poly.entity_id
_entity_poly.type
_entity_poly.pdbx_seq_one_letter_code
_entity_poly.pdbx_strand_id
1 'polypeptide(L)'
;MRRPVIFTLWRVLIGLVLVVGFPFAVSGQKYVETLEYLRMSIDASGLAYDKLEETEAYVVSVAKSLSGKEHSTTVSDLDLMNLRKACDKMEGLVRESLDLLGQTLRVTEDAEREVDAESCSESWEQVSLAKAKFEKSVDLLRRGCHEFELAQDQDNFESILNYVKQAVQHLMLGKTCHEEGQEALRSSAKWLQ
;
A
#
# COMPACT_ATOMS: atom_id res chain seq x y z
N MET A 1 53.82 45.91 -11.98
CA MET A 1 52.47 45.56 -11.48
C MET A 1 51.94 44.36 -12.27
N ARG A 2 51.99 43.14 -11.72
CA ARG A 2 51.46 41.92 -12.35
C ARG A 2 50.60 41.16 -11.35
N ARG A 3 49.31 41.49 -11.28
CA ARG A 3 48.27 40.66 -10.64
C ARG A 3 46.92 40.83 -11.37
N PRO A 4 46.71 40.15 -12.52
CA PRO A 4 45.34 39.85 -12.93
C PRO A 4 45.06 38.35 -13.07
N VAL A 5 46.07 37.51 -13.32
CA VAL A 5 45.85 36.10 -13.71
C VAL A 5 45.34 35.21 -12.56
N ILE A 6 45.81 35.43 -11.34
CA ILE A 6 45.41 34.64 -10.15
C ILE A 6 43.93 34.90 -9.79
N PHE A 7 43.44 36.11 -10.02
CA PHE A 7 42.08 36.51 -9.66
C PHE A 7 41.03 35.90 -10.61
N THR A 8 41.37 35.75 -11.90
CA THR A 8 40.51 35.13 -12.91
C THR A 8 40.39 33.61 -12.71
N LEU A 9 41.49 32.93 -12.38
CA LEU A 9 41.50 31.49 -12.10
C LEU A 9 40.63 31.12 -10.89
N TRP A 10 40.63 31.92 -9.84
CA TRP A 10 39.78 31.71 -8.66
C TRP A 10 38.28 31.84 -8.96
N ARG A 11 37.90 32.80 -9.82
CA ARG A 11 36.49 32.95 -10.25
C ARG A 11 36.01 31.82 -11.14
N VAL A 12 36.89 31.30 -12.01
CA VAL A 12 36.59 30.12 -12.82
C VAL A 12 36.44 28.90 -11.92
N LEU A 13 37.33 28.70 -10.93
CA LEU A 13 37.22 27.61 -9.95
C LEU A 13 35.94 27.68 -9.12
N ILE A 14 35.57 28.86 -8.61
CA ILE A 14 34.31 29.05 -7.87
C ILE A 14 33.11 28.80 -8.78
N GLY A 15 33.14 29.30 -10.02
CA GLY A 15 32.10 29.04 -11.01
C GLY A 15 31.97 27.57 -11.34
N LEU A 16 33.08 26.83 -11.46
CA LEU A 16 33.10 25.40 -11.77
C LEU A 16 32.64 24.55 -10.57
N VAL A 17 33.01 24.94 -9.34
CA VAL A 17 32.51 24.31 -8.11
C VAL A 17 31.02 24.59 -7.91
N LEU A 18 30.53 25.78 -8.25
CA LEU A 18 29.09 26.07 -8.21
C LEU A 18 28.32 25.40 -9.35
N VAL A 19 28.86 25.30 -10.56
CA VAL A 19 28.17 24.67 -11.69
C VAL A 19 28.20 23.14 -11.60
N VAL A 20 29.26 22.55 -11.06
CA VAL A 20 29.38 21.09 -10.94
C VAL A 20 28.96 20.60 -9.56
N GLY A 21 29.26 21.33 -8.48
CA GLY A 21 28.92 20.90 -7.12
C GLY A 21 27.48 21.16 -6.71
N PHE A 22 26.85 22.23 -7.22
CA PHE A 22 25.48 22.59 -6.84
C PHE A 22 24.41 21.63 -7.39
N PRO A 23 24.47 21.17 -8.67
CA PRO A 23 23.54 20.16 -9.16
C PRO A 23 23.69 18.83 -8.42
N PHE A 24 24.92 18.44 -8.05
CA PHE A 24 25.17 17.23 -7.27
C PHE A 24 24.67 17.35 -5.83
N ALA A 25 24.80 18.52 -5.19
CA ALA A 25 24.25 18.74 -3.85
C ALA A 25 22.71 18.75 -3.84
N VAL A 26 22.08 19.36 -4.86
CA VAL A 26 20.62 19.36 -5.03
C VAL A 26 20.09 17.97 -5.38
N SER A 27 20.79 17.23 -6.24
CA SER A 27 20.48 15.83 -6.57
C SER A 27 20.61 14.92 -5.34
N GLY A 28 21.65 15.09 -4.53
CA GLY A 28 21.84 14.35 -3.28
C GLY A 28 20.78 14.65 -2.21
N GLN A 29 20.30 15.90 -2.11
CA GLN A 29 19.23 16.23 -1.18
C GLN A 29 17.88 15.61 -1.61
N LYS A 30 17.52 15.73 -2.88
CA LYS A 30 16.32 15.08 -3.44
C LYS A 30 16.34 13.57 -3.29
N TYR A 31 17.53 12.98 -3.41
CA TYR A 31 17.76 11.55 -3.18
C TYR A 31 17.42 11.14 -1.74
N VAL A 32 17.89 11.90 -0.74
CA VAL A 32 17.58 11.64 0.68
C VAL A 32 16.08 11.82 0.96
N GLU A 33 15.45 12.86 0.42
CA GLU A 33 14.02 13.11 0.58
C GLU A 33 13.18 11.97 -0.02
N THR A 34 13.53 11.49 -1.22
CA THR A 34 12.88 10.33 -1.86
C THR A 34 12.99 9.07 -0.99
N LEU A 35 14.15 8.85 -0.40
CA LEU A 35 14.42 7.72 0.51
C LEU A 35 13.53 7.76 1.76
N GLU A 36 13.33 8.94 2.33
CA GLU A 36 12.44 9.14 3.48
C GLU A 36 10.99 8.83 3.11
N TYR A 37 10.51 9.30 1.96
CA TYR A 37 9.17 8.98 1.47
C TYR A 37 9.00 7.47 1.22
N LEU A 38 9.94 6.82 0.55
CA LEU A 38 9.86 5.37 0.31
C LEU A 38 9.83 4.57 1.62
N ARG A 39 10.63 4.98 2.61
CA ARG A 39 10.60 4.35 3.94
C ARG A 39 9.24 4.52 4.63
N MET A 40 8.70 5.74 4.63
CA MET A 40 7.36 6.01 5.18
C MET A 40 6.29 5.19 4.46
N SER A 41 6.41 5.02 3.14
CA SER A 41 5.48 4.21 2.34
C SER A 41 5.57 2.72 2.72
N ILE A 42 6.79 2.18 2.90
CA ILE A 42 7.00 0.80 3.38
C ILE A 42 6.40 0.60 4.78
N ASP A 43 6.63 1.53 5.70
CA ASP A 43 6.14 1.44 7.08
C ASP A 43 4.59 1.47 7.11
N ALA A 44 3.97 2.43 6.41
CA ALA A 44 2.51 2.53 6.31
C ALA A 44 1.88 1.31 5.63
N SER A 45 2.53 0.81 4.58
CA SER A 45 2.10 -0.39 3.88
C SER A 45 2.19 -1.63 4.77
N GLY A 46 3.20 -1.71 5.64
CA GLY A 46 3.33 -2.78 6.63
C GLY A 46 2.13 -2.82 7.58
N LEU A 47 1.76 -1.66 8.14
CA LEU A 47 0.60 -1.55 9.02
C LEU A 47 -0.72 -1.94 8.32
N ALA A 48 -0.87 -1.54 7.05
CA ALA A 48 -2.04 -1.92 6.24
C ALA A 48 -2.13 -3.44 6.04
N TYR A 49 -0.97 -4.09 5.83
CA TYR A 49 -0.86 -5.52 5.66
C TYR A 49 -1.21 -6.30 6.94
N ASP A 50 -0.75 -5.83 8.10
CA ASP A 50 -1.08 -6.45 9.40
C ASP A 50 -2.60 -6.50 9.62
N LYS A 51 -3.34 -5.47 9.17
CA LYS A 51 -4.79 -5.43 9.24
C LYS A 51 -5.47 -6.43 8.30
N LEU A 52 -4.89 -6.68 7.14
CA LEU A 52 -5.38 -7.72 6.23
C LEU A 52 -5.12 -9.12 6.81
N GLU A 53 -3.98 -9.35 7.47
CA GLU A 53 -3.73 -10.61 8.18
C GLU A 53 -4.69 -10.83 9.34
N GLU A 54 -4.98 -9.79 10.14
CA GLU A 54 -5.99 -9.86 11.20
C GLU A 54 -7.36 -10.23 10.63
N THR A 55 -7.73 -9.64 9.49
CA THR A 55 -8.99 -9.93 8.79
C THR A 55 -9.03 -11.38 8.30
N GLU A 56 -7.97 -11.86 7.64
CA GLU A 56 -7.87 -13.23 7.14
C GLU A 56 -7.99 -14.26 8.27
N ALA A 57 -7.28 -14.04 9.39
CA ALA A 57 -7.36 -14.92 10.54
C ALA A 57 -8.80 -14.99 11.09
N TYR A 58 -9.50 -13.85 11.13
CA TYR A 58 -10.88 -13.77 11.57
C TYR A 58 -11.83 -14.49 10.61
N VAL A 59 -11.69 -14.26 9.29
CA VAL A 59 -12.43 -14.98 8.24
C VAL A 59 -12.29 -16.49 8.40
N VAL A 60 -11.06 -16.99 8.55
CA VAL A 60 -10.78 -18.43 8.68
C VAL A 60 -11.44 -19.01 9.92
N SER A 61 -11.40 -18.28 11.04
CA SER A 61 -12.06 -18.66 12.29
C SER A 61 -13.58 -18.76 12.13
N VAL A 62 -14.18 -17.78 11.45
CA VAL A 62 -15.62 -17.75 11.16
C VAL A 62 -15.99 -18.89 10.21
N ALA A 63 -15.27 -19.06 9.10
CA ALA A 63 -15.51 -20.13 8.13
C ALA A 63 -15.45 -21.53 8.76
N LYS A 64 -14.46 -21.79 9.63
CA LYS A 64 -14.36 -23.04 10.40
C LYS A 64 -15.55 -23.25 11.33
N SER A 65 -16.10 -22.18 11.89
CA SER A 65 -17.29 -22.24 12.74
C SER A 65 -18.57 -22.48 11.93
N LEU A 66 -18.61 -22.00 10.69
CA LEU A 66 -19.76 -22.11 9.78
C LEU A 66 -19.82 -23.43 9.00
N SER A 67 -18.68 -24.07 8.73
CA SER A 67 -18.65 -25.34 7.96
C SER A 67 -19.46 -26.46 8.61
N GLY A 68 -19.61 -26.44 9.94
CA GLY A 68 -20.49 -27.37 10.66
C GLY A 68 -21.98 -27.05 10.52
N LYS A 69 -22.33 -25.82 10.13
CA LYS A 69 -23.71 -25.32 10.00
C LYS A 69 -24.20 -25.26 8.55
N GLU A 70 -23.29 -25.27 7.58
CA GLU A 70 -23.60 -25.26 6.13
C GLU A 70 -24.46 -26.46 5.69
N HIS A 71 -24.50 -27.54 6.48
CA HIS A 71 -25.31 -28.75 6.20
C HIS A 71 -26.41 -28.98 7.26
N SER A 72 -26.58 -28.04 8.19
CA SER A 72 -27.64 -28.08 9.20
C SER A 72 -28.93 -27.52 8.61
N THR A 73 -30.06 -28.20 8.87
CA THR A 73 -31.40 -27.72 8.48
C THR A 73 -31.94 -26.62 9.40
N THR A 74 -31.22 -26.31 10.49
CA THR A 74 -31.60 -25.30 11.47
C THR A 74 -30.46 -24.33 11.70
N VAL A 75 -30.59 -23.13 11.15
CA VAL A 75 -29.79 -21.95 11.49
C VAL A 75 -30.63 -21.10 12.43
N SER A 76 -30.09 -20.75 13.60
CA SER A 76 -30.82 -19.90 14.56
C SER A 76 -30.63 -18.41 14.27
N ASP A 77 -31.55 -17.57 14.74
CA ASP A 77 -31.40 -16.10 14.66
C ASP A 77 -30.13 -15.61 15.37
N LEU A 78 -29.69 -16.32 16.41
CA LEU A 78 -28.42 -16.05 17.09
C LEU A 78 -27.22 -16.28 16.16
N ASP A 79 -27.27 -17.29 15.29
CA ASP A 79 -26.21 -17.58 14.33
C ASP A 79 -26.13 -16.53 13.24
N LEU A 80 -27.30 -16.09 12.74
CA LEU A 80 -27.40 -14.98 11.81
C LEU A 80 -26.83 -13.69 12.42
N MET A 81 -27.22 -13.36 13.66
CA MET A 81 -26.68 -12.20 14.36
C MET A 81 -25.16 -12.28 14.53
N ASN A 82 -24.62 -13.43 14.91
CA ASN A 82 -23.18 -13.61 15.07
C ASN A 82 -22.43 -13.48 13.74
N LEU A 83 -23.00 -13.99 12.64
CA LEU A 83 -22.42 -13.85 11.31
C LEU A 83 -22.40 -12.39 10.84
N ARG A 84 -23.48 -11.62 11.09
CA ARG A 84 -23.50 -10.19 10.77
C ARG A 84 -22.48 -9.40 11.58
N LYS A 85 -22.35 -9.68 12.89
CA LYS A 85 -21.30 -9.08 13.72
C LYS A 85 -19.89 -9.40 13.21
N ALA A 86 -19.70 -10.62 12.70
CA ALA A 86 -18.44 -10.99 12.07
C ALA A 86 -18.20 -10.18 10.80
N CYS A 87 -19.22 -9.98 9.95
CA CYS A 87 -19.13 -9.14 8.75
C CYS A 87 -18.75 -7.70 9.09
N ASP A 88 -19.43 -7.08 10.06
CA ASP A 88 -19.12 -5.73 10.54
C ASP A 88 -17.67 -5.61 11.04
N LYS A 89 -17.20 -6.58 11.83
CA LYS A 89 -15.82 -6.59 12.32
C LYS A 89 -14.81 -6.72 11.17
N MET A 90 -15.07 -7.59 10.19
CA MET A 90 -14.20 -7.77 9.03
C MET A 90 -14.17 -6.51 8.15
N GLU A 91 -15.34 -5.93 7.87
CA GLU A 91 -15.45 -4.66 7.15
C GLU A 91 -14.64 -3.54 7.84
N GLY A 92 -14.75 -3.43 9.17
CA GLY A 92 -13.98 -2.46 9.95
C GLY A 92 -12.47 -2.61 9.78
N LEU A 93 -11.95 -3.83 9.84
CA LEU A 93 -10.52 -4.10 9.65
C LEU A 93 -10.06 -3.82 8.21
N VAL A 94 -10.87 -4.15 7.21
CA VAL A 94 -10.55 -3.83 5.80
C VAL A 94 -10.57 -2.31 5.59
N ARG A 95 -11.49 -1.58 6.20
CA ARG A 95 -11.51 -0.11 6.16
C ARG A 95 -10.28 0.52 6.82
N GLU A 96 -9.83 -0.01 7.95
CA GLU A 96 -8.56 0.41 8.56
C GLU A 96 -7.37 0.19 7.61
N SER A 97 -7.31 -0.98 6.96
CA SER A 97 -6.29 -1.27 5.94
C SER A 97 -6.36 -0.30 4.75
N LEU A 98 -7.56 0.01 4.26
CA LEU A 98 -7.78 0.96 3.16
C LEU A 98 -7.30 2.38 3.50
N ASP A 99 -7.49 2.85 4.73
CA ASP A 99 -6.99 4.17 5.15
C ASP A 99 -5.46 4.22 5.12
N LEU A 100 -4.81 3.20 5.68
CA LEU A 100 -3.35 3.06 5.69
C LEU A 100 -2.76 2.91 4.27
N LEU A 101 -3.45 2.18 3.39
CA LEU A 101 -3.13 2.08 1.96
C LEU A 101 -3.29 3.43 1.25
N GLY A 102 -4.30 4.21 1.61
CA GLY A 102 -4.47 5.57 1.10
C GLY A 102 -3.36 6.52 1.54
N GLN A 103 -2.74 6.29 2.70
CA GLN A 103 -1.52 7.00 3.13
C GLN A 103 -0.30 6.52 2.33
N THR A 104 -0.16 5.21 2.18
CA THR A 104 0.91 4.56 1.38
C THR A 104 0.94 5.12 -0.04
N LEU A 105 -0.22 5.20 -0.71
CA LEU A 105 -0.33 5.72 -2.06
C LEU A 105 0.10 7.19 -2.14
N ARG A 106 -0.40 8.05 -1.24
CA ARG A 106 -0.02 9.47 -1.22
C ARG A 106 1.48 9.67 -1.08
N VAL A 107 2.11 8.94 -0.16
CA VAL A 107 3.55 9.02 0.07
C VAL A 107 4.34 8.46 -1.13
N THR A 108 3.83 7.41 -1.76
CA THR A 108 4.44 6.84 -2.98
C THR A 108 4.37 7.82 -4.15
N GLU A 109 3.28 8.57 -4.29
CA GLU A 109 3.15 9.64 -5.28
C GLU A 109 4.07 10.82 -5.00
N ASP A 110 4.27 11.18 -3.73
CA ASP A 110 5.22 12.22 -3.36
C ASP A 110 6.66 11.77 -3.69
N ALA A 111 7.01 10.51 -3.42
CA ALA A 111 8.27 9.92 -3.86
C ALA A 111 8.42 9.95 -5.40
N GLU A 112 7.37 9.62 -6.13
CA GLU A 112 7.36 9.65 -7.60
C GLU A 112 7.62 11.06 -8.17
N ARG A 113 7.11 12.11 -7.51
CA ARG A 113 7.33 13.51 -7.95
C ARG A 113 8.75 14.01 -7.70
N GLU A 114 9.41 13.52 -6.67
CA GLU A 114 10.76 13.97 -6.30
C GLU A 114 11.87 13.17 -7.00
N VAL A 115 11.56 11.99 -7.54
CA VAL A 115 12.50 11.19 -8.35
C VAL A 115 12.88 11.94 -9.64
N ASP A 116 14.18 12.17 -9.81
CA ASP A 116 14.74 12.62 -11.08
C ASP A 116 14.71 11.47 -12.10
N ALA A 117 13.70 11.49 -12.97
CA ALA A 117 13.40 10.42 -13.93
C ALA A 117 14.53 10.13 -14.93
N GLU A 118 15.41 11.10 -15.24
CA GLU A 118 16.56 10.89 -16.14
C GLU A 118 17.71 10.13 -15.46
N SER A 119 17.81 10.22 -14.13
CA SER A 119 18.91 9.65 -13.36
C SER A 119 18.59 8.27 -12.76
N CYS A 120 17.30 7.89 -12.67
CA CYS A 120 16.81 6.73 -11.89
C CYS A 120 15.67 5.93 -12.56
N SER A 121 15.75 5.66 -13.87
CA SER A 121 14.66 5.07 -14.66
C SER A 121 14.16 3.67 -14.22
N GLU A 122 15.05 2.77 -13.80
CA GLU A 122 14.65 1.44 -13.29
C GLU A 122 13.95 1.52 -11.91
N SER A 123 14.39 2.41 -11.03
CA SER A 123 13.72 2.68 -9.75
C SER A 123 12.35 3.32 -9.96
N TRP A 124 12.22 4.16 -10.98
CA TRP A 124 10.95 4.77 -11.37
C TRP A 124 9.94 3.71 -11.83
N GLU A 125 10.38 2.72 -12.62
CA GLU A 125 9.51 1.60 -13.04
C GLU A 125 8.99 0.80 -11.83
N GLN A 126 9.84 0.55 -10.83
CA GLN A 126 9.45 -0.16 -9.61
C GLN A 126 8.48 0.63 -8.73
N VAL A 127 8.68 1.95 -8.58
CA VAL A 127 7.75 2.81 -7.83
C VAL A 127 6.40 2.90 -8.54
N SER A 128 6.41 3.03 -9.87
CA SER A 128 5.18 3.02 -10.69
C SER A 128 4.44 1.68 -10.61
N LEU A 129 5.18 0.56 -10.67
CA LEU A 129 4.64 -0.77 -10.46
C LEU A 129 4.00 -0.91 -9.07
N ALA A 130 4.70 -0.49 -8.02
CA ALA A 130 4.19 -0.52 -6.66
C ALA A 130 2.87 0.24 -6.53
N LYS A 131 2.81 1.45 -7.08
CA LYS A 131 1.59 2.27 -7.13
C LYS A 131 0.44 1.53 -7.81
N ALA A 132 0.66 1.00 -9.01
CA ALA A 132 -0.38 0.27 -9.74
C ALA A 132 -0.89 -0.96 -8.96
N LYS A 133 -0.01 -1.65 -8.25
CA LYS A 133 -0.36 -2.78 -7.39
C LYS A 133 -1.19 -2.35 -6.17
N PHE A 134 -0.83 -1.25 -5.51
CA PHE A 134 -1.61 -0.71 -4.40
C PHE A 134 -2.97 -0.15 -4.84
N GLU A 135 -3.06 0.51 -5.99
CA GLU A 135 -4.34 0.96 -6.56
C GLU A 135 -5.28 -0.23 -6.83
N LYS A 136 -4.75 -1.31 -7.40
CA LYS A 136 -5.50 -2.54 -7.62
C LYS A 136 -5.92 -3.20 -6.30
N SER A 137 -5.03 -3.21 -5.30
CA SER A 137 -5.36 -3.67 -3.95
C SER A 137 -6.54 -2.88 -3.38
N VAL A 138 -6.49 -1.54 -3.45
CA VAL A 138 -7.56 -0.65 -2.97
C VAL A 138 -8.90 -0.94 -3.66
N ASP A 139 -8.91 -1.11 -4.98
CA ASP A 139 -10.14 -1.46 -5.72
C ASP A 139 -10.74 -2.78 -5.23
N LEU A 140 -9.91 -3.82 -5.08
CA LEU A 140 -10.35 -5.13 -4.61
C LEU A 140 -10.85 -5.08 -3.16
N LEU A 141 -10.13 -4.41 -2.26
CA LEU A 141 -10.52 -4.27 -0.86
C LEU A 141 -11.82 -3.47 -0.70
N ARG A 142 -12.05 -2.44 -1.52
CA ARG A 142 -13.33 -1.70 -1.56
C ARG A 142 -14.49 -2.59 -1.98
N ARG A 143 -14.31 -3.45 -2.99
CA ARG A 143 -15.32 -4.45 -3.36
C ARG A 143 -15.57 -5.41 -2.20
N GLY A 144 -14.51 -5.91 -1.56
CA GLY A 144 -14.61 -6.75 -0.36
C GLY A 144 -15.44 -6.11 0.76
N CYS A 145 -15.19 -4.84 1.08
CA CYS A 145 -16.01 -4.07 2.03
C CYS A 145 -17.47 -4.01 1.60
N HIS A 146 -17.73 -3.69 0.33
CA HIS A 146 -19.10 -3.59 -0.18
C HIS A 146 -19.85 -4.92 -0.05
N GLU A 147 -19.20 -6.05 -0.34
CA GLU A 147 -19.81 -7.36 -0.15
C GLU A 147 -20.11 -7.65 1.34
N PHE A 148 -19.26 -7.22 2.28
CA PHE A 148 -19.55 -7.33 3.71
C PHE A 148 -20.74 -6.46 4.15
N GLU A 149 -20.88 -5.26 3.59
CA GLU A 149 -22.05 -4.39 3.82
C GLU A 149 -23.33 -5.09 3.30
N LEU A 150 -23.31 -5.57 2.06
CA LEU A 150 -24.43 -6.30 1.46
C LEU A 150 -24.81 -7.55 2.27
N ALA A 151 -23.82 -8.25 2.83
CA ALA A 151 -24.04 -9.41 3.70
C ALA A 151 -24.81 -9.03 4.98
N GLN A 152 -24.60 -7.85 5.55
CA GLN A 152 -25.27 -7.40 6.77
C GLN A 152 -26.75 -7.08 6.55
N ASP A 153 -27.12 -6.71 5.32
CA ASP A 153 -28.48 -6.39 4.92
C ASP A 153 -29.34 -7.63 4.58
N GLN A 154 -28.74 -8.83 4.55
CA GLN A 154 -29.48 -10.05 4.23
C GLN A 154 -30.07 -10.75 5.45
N ASP A 155 -31.32 -11.20 5.34
CA ASP A 155 -32.04 -11.97 6.38
C ASP A 155 -31.91 -13.49 6.26
N ASN A 156 -31.28 -13.98 5.18
CA ASN A 156 -31.12 -15.41 4.92
C ASN A 156 -29.64 -15.84 4.99
N PHE A 157 -29.38 -16.94 5.71
CA PHE A 157 -28.03 -17.45 5.95
C PHE A 157 -27.23 -17.71 4.68
N GLU A 158 -27.84 -18.35 3.69
CA GLU A 158 -27.17 -18.71 2.43
C GLU A 158 -26.74 -17.46 1.66
N SER A 159 -27.59 -16.42 1.66
CA SER A 159 -27.30 -15.14 1.02
C SER A 159 -26.14 -14.42 1.72
N ILE A 160 -26.15 -14.34 3.06
CA ILE A 160 -25.04 -13.78 3.84
C ILE A 160 -23.74 -14.53 3.53
N LEU A 161 -23.78 -15.87 3.55
CA LEU A 161 -22.62 -16.71 3.31
C LEU A 161 -22.05 -16.52 1.89
N ASN A 162 -22.91 -16.36 0.88
CA ASN A 162 -22.48 -16.11 -0.49
C ASN A 162 -21.73 -14.77 -0.61
N TYR A 163 -22.27 -13.70 -0.02
CA TYR A 163 -21.60 -12.39 0.00
C TYR A 163 -20.27 -12.44 0.77
N VAL A 164 -20.23 -13.11 1.93
CA VAL A 164 -18.98 -13.34 2.66
C VAL A 164 -17.95 -14.09 1.81
N LYS A 165 -18.35 -15.14 1.08
CA LYS A 165 -17.44 -15.88 0.18
C LYS A 165 -16.86 -14.96 -0.91
N GLN A 166 -17.66 -14.07 -1.49
CA GLN A 166 -17.20 -13.10 -2.48
C GLN A 166 -16.28 -12.04 -1.86
N ALA A 167 -16.64 -11.50 -0.69
CA ALA A 167 -15.83 -10.56 0.07
C ALA A 167 -14.42 -11.10 0.34
N VAL A 168 -14.36 -12.37 0.76
CA VAL A 168 -13.10 -13.08 1.04
C VAL A 168 -12.27 -13.27 -0.22
N GLN A 169 -12.88 -13.62 -1.36
CA GLN A 169 -12.13 -13.71 -2.62
C GLN A 169 -11.50 -12.37 -3.00
N HIS A 170 -12.24 -11.27 -2.88
CA HIS A 170 -11.73 -9.94 -3.13
C HIS A 170 -10.61 -9.56 -2.14
N LEU A 171 -10.78 -9.88 -0.86
CA LEU A 171 -9.76 -9.67 0.17
C LEU A 171 -8.45 -10.39 -0.17
N MET A 172 -8.51 -11.67 -0.51
CA MET A 172 -7.31 -12.47 -0.81
C MET A 172 -6.58 -11.93 -2.04
N LEU A 173 -7.32 -11.59 -3.10
CA LEU A 173 -6.72 -10.98 -4.29
C LEU A 173 -6.12 -9.61 -4.00
N GLY A 174 -6.80 -8.80 -3.18
CA GLY A 174 -6.30 -7.49 -2.74
C GLY A 174 -5.02 -7.62 -1.94
N LYS A 175 -4.98 -8.55 -0.98
CA LYS A 175 -3.79 -8.89 -0.19
C LYS A 175 -2.61 -9.29 -1.07
N THR A 176 -2.80 -10.17 -2.05
CA THR A 176 -1.72 -10.54 -2.99
C THR A 176 -1.22 -9.34 -3.77
N CYS A 177 -2.10 -8.47 -4.28
CA CYS A 177 -1.68 -7.24 -4.95
C CYS A 177 -0.89 -6.32 -4.00
N HIS A 178 -1.29 -6.25 -2.73
CA HIS A 178 -0.58 -5.49 -1.70
C HIS A 178 0.85 -6.00 -1.47
N GLU A 179 1.01 -7.32 -1.32
CA GLU A 179 2.32 -7.97 -1.15
C GLU A 179 3.24 -7.69 -2.35
N GLU A 180 2.72 -7.82 -3.57
CA GLU A 180 3.47 -7.50 -4.79
C GLU A 180 3.88 -6.02 -4.83
N GLY A 181 3.01 -5.11 -4.39
CA GLY A 181 3.32 -3.68 -4.28
C GLY A 181 4.42 -3.39 -3.25
N GLN A 182 4.39 -4.07 -2.09
CA GLN A 182 5.43 -3.99 -1.08
C GLN A 182 6.78 -4.49 -1.59
N GLU A 183 6.78 -5.61 -2.34
CA GLU A 183 8.00 -6.14 -2.91
C GLU A 183 8.61 -5.20 -3.96
N ALA A 184 7.78 -4.57 -4.79
CA ALA A 184 8.21 -3.56 -5.73
C ALA A 184 8.79 -2.32 -5.03
N LEU A 185 8.16 -1.80 -3.96
CA LEU A 185 8.72 -0.72 -3.14
C LEU A 185 10.05 -1.11 -2.49
N ARG A 186 10.16 -2.32 -1.94
CA ARG A 186 11.43 -2.79 -1.36
C ARG A 186 12.51 -2.93 -2.41
N SER A 187 12.13 -3.29 -3.64
CA SER A 187 13.06 -3.44 -4.77
C SER A 187 13.54 -2.09 -5.29
N SER A 188 12.68 -1.05 -5.33
CA SER A 188 13.13 0.31 -5.60
C SER A 188 14.09 0.81 -4.50
N ALA A 189 13.87 0.40 -3.25
CA ALA A 189 14.76 0.75 -2.14
C ALA A 189 16.08 -0.03 -2.08
N LYS A 190 16.17 -1.24 -2.67
CA LYS A 190 17.42 -2.03 -2.73
C LYS A 190 18.51 -1.38 -3.57
N TRP A 191 18.13 -0.59 -4.57
CA TRP A 191 19.07 0.20 -5.35
C TRP A 191 19.63 1.40 -4.56
N LEU A 192 19.03 1.73 -3.41
CA LEU A 192 19.45 2.84 -2.56
C LEU A 192 20.50 2.45 -1.50
N GLN A 193 20.91 1.17 -1.47
CA GLN A 193 22.00 0.61 -0.63
C GLN A 193 23.30 0.49 -1.43
#